data_AF-T1B539-F1
#
_entry.id   AF-T1B539-F1
#
_cell.length_a   1.000
_cell.length_b   1.000
_cell.length_c   1.000
_cell.angle_alpha   90.00
_cell.angle_beta   90.00
_cell.angle_gamma   90.00
#
_symmetry.space_group_name_H-M   'P 1'
#
loop_
_entity.id
_entity.type
_entity.pdbx_description
1 polymer ?
#
loop_
_entity_poly.entity_id
_entity_poly.type
_entity_poly.pdbx_seq_one_letter_code
_entity_poly.pdbx_strand_id
1 'polypeptide(L)' 'NACSETLFASLKVERLHGQRFQTIREAKDETISWLLWYNRTRMHSTLNYVSPMQFEQDWTDATMKVAA' A
#
# COMPACT_ATOMS: atom_id res chain seq x y z
N ASN A 1 -11.80 -2.71 -9.18
CA ASN A 1 -12.65 -2.78 -7.97
C ASN A 1 -12.02 -3.69 -6.91
N ALA A 2 -11.79 -4.97 -7.19
CA ALA A 2 -11.24 -5.95 -6.24
C ALA A 2 -9.93 -5.54 -5.51
N CYS A 3 -8.95 -4.96 -6.22
CA CYS A 3 -7.68 -4.57 -5.60
C CYS A 3 -7.85 -3.45 -4.55
N SER A 4 -8.73 -2.49 -4.83
CA SER A 4 -9.10 -1.43 -3.88
C SER A 4 -9.87 -1.99 -2.68
N GLU A 5 -10.75 -2.97 -2.90
CA GLU A 5 -11.48 -3.64 -1.81
C GLU A 5 -10.53 -4.38 -0.86
N THR A 6 -9.55 -5.11 -1.40
CA THR A 6 -8.52 -5.78 -0.60
C THR A 6 -7.65 -4.78 0.19
N LEU A 7 -7.28 -3.66 -0.41
CA LEU A 7 -6.56 -2.58 0.26
C LEU A 7 -7.34 -2.06 1.48
N PHE A 8 -8.60 -1.65 1.28
CA PHE A 8 -9.40 -1.08 2.36
C PHE A 8 -9.78 -2.10 3.43
N ALA A 9 -9.97 -3.37 3.06
CA ALA A 9 -10.16 -4.45 4.02
C ALA A 9 -8.91 -4.64 4.90
N SER A 10 -7.73 -4.63 4.28
CA SER A 10 -6.45 -4.78 4.97
C SER A 10 -6.18 -3.61 5.95
N LEU A 11 -6.41 -2.36 5.51
CA LEU A 11 -6.30 -1.18 6.36
C LEU A 11 -7.18 -1.29 7.61
N LYS A 12 -8.43 -1.72 7.43
CA LYS A 12 -9.39 -1.85 8.53
C LYS A 12 -8.93 -2.89 9.55
N VAL A 13 -8.43 -4.05 9.10
CA VAL A 13 -8.01 -5.14 9.98
C VAL A 13 -6.69 -4.83 10.69
N GLU A 14 -5.71 -4.29 9.97
CA GLU A 14 -4.34 -4.16 10.47
C GLU A 14 -4.08 -2.90 11.29
N ARG A 15 -4.87 -1.84 11.08
CA ARG A 15 -4.65 -0.55 11.77
C ARG A 15 -5.87 0.03 12.43
N LEU A 16 -7.04 -0.06 11.81
CA LEU A 16 -8.23 0.60 12.37
C LEU A 16 -8.98 -0.28 13.37
N HIS A 17 -8.75 -1.60 13.37
CA HIS A 17 -9.44 -2.51 14.26
C HIS A 17 -9.03 -2.26 15.72
N GLY A 18 -10.00 -1.85 16.56
CA GLY A 18 -9.80 -1.61 17.98
C GLY A 18 -9.12 -0.27 18.33
N GLN A 19 -8.72 0.55 17.35
CA GLN A 19 -8.21 1.89 17.62
C GLN A 19 -9.34 2.91 17.83
N ARG A 20 -9.16 3.76 18.84
CA ARG A 20 -9.99 4.93 19.08
C ARG A 20 -9.16 6.18 18.86
N PHE A 21 -9.47 6.91 17.81
CA PHE A 21 -8.81 8.18 17.54
C PHE A 21 -9.49 9.30 18.32
N GLN A 22 -8.69 10.14 18.97
CA GLN A 22 -9.21 11.29 19.72
C GLN A 22 -9.58 12.43 18.78
N THR A 23 -8.94 12.50 17.60
CA THR A 23 -9.19 13.53 16.60
C THR A 23 -9.23 12.95 15.19
N ILE A 24 -9.92 13.64 14.28
CA ILE A 24 -9.91 13.32 12.85
C ILE A 24 -8.49 13.42 12.27
N ARG A 25 -7.66 14.33 12.79
CA ARG A 25 -6.29 14.51 12.33
C ARG A 25 -5.43 13.28 12.63
N GLU A 26 -5.58 12.71 13.82
CA GLU A 26 -4.88 11.50 14.22
C GLU A 26 -5.30 10.30 13.36
N ALA A 27 -6.59 10.12 13.12
CA ALA A 27 -7.09 9.08 12.23
C ALA A 27 -6.53 9.22 10.79
N LYS A 28 -6.40 10.46 10.31
CA LYS A 28 -5.81 10.74 8.99
C LYS A 28 -4.32 10.42 8.97
N ASP A 29 -3.58 10.84 9.98
CA ASP A 29 -2.13 10.59 10.07
C ASP A 29 -1.84 9.08 10.06
N GLU A 30 -2.54 8.32 10.89
CA GLU A 30 -2.39 6.86 10.95
C GLU A 30 -2.78 6.17 9.64
N THR A 31 -3.83 6.67 8.97
CA THR A 31 -4.23 6.16 7.64
C THR A 31 -3.15 6.42 6.59
N ILE A 32 -2.56 7.62 6.56
CA ILE A 32 -1.51 7.98 5.61
C ILE A 32 -0.21 7.23 5.93
N SER A 33 0.14 7.12 7.20
CA SER A 33 1.29 6.34 7.67
C SER A 33 1.19 4.87 7.24
N TRP A 34 0.02 4.26 7.43
CA TRP A 34 -0.21 2.90 6.95
C TRP A 34 -0.15 2.79 5.43
N LEU A 35 -0.72 3.75 4.69
CA LEU A 35 -0.68 3.74 3.23
C LEU A 35 0.75 3.84 2.70
N LEU A 36 1.58 4.68 3.31
CA LEU A 36 3.00 4.79 2.97
C LEU A 36 3.75 3.48 3.22
N TRP A 37 3.50 2.83 4.37
CA TRP A 37 4.06 1.52 4.66
C TRP A 37 3.57 0.44 3.68
N TYR A 38 2.28 0.43 3.35
CA TYR A 38 1.68 -0.49 2.39
C TYR A 38 2.38 -0.39 1.03
N ASN A 39 2.54 0.82 0.52
CA ASN A 39 3.12 1.02 -0.82
C ASN A 39 4.63 0.77 -0.87
N ARG A 40 5.36 1.06 0.21
CA ARG A 40 6.84 1.00 0.21
C ARG A 40 7.41 -0.31 0.73
N THR A 41 6.75 -0.93 1.70
CA THR A 41 7.35 -2.00 2.51
C THR A 41 6.55 -3.29 2.48
N ARG A 42 5.23 -3.24 2.31
CA ARG A 42 4.41 -4.46 2.36
C ARG A 42 4.74 -5.38 1.19
N MET A 43 5.12 -6.61 1.50
CA MET A 43 5.36 -7.64 0.50
C MET A 43 4.05 -8.27 0.06
N HIS A 44 3.86 -8.42 -1.25
CA HIS A 44 2.71 -9.09 -1.83
C HIS A 44 3.15 -10.36 -2.54
N SER A 45 2.65 -11.53 -2.13
CA SER A 45 2.97 -12.80 -2.79
C SER A 45 2.58 -12.81 -4.27
N THR A 46 1.51 -12.10 -4.65
CA THR A 46 1.09 -11.92 -6.05
C THR A 46 2.08 -11.06 -6.85
N LEU A 47 2.87 -10.20 -6.19
CA LEU A 47 3.92 -9.39 -6.79
C LEU A 47 5.30 -10.00 -6.57
N ASN A 48 5.41 -11.33 -6.49
CA ASN A 48 6.69 -12.01 -6.25
C ASN A 48 7.42 -11.53 -4.98
N TYR A 49 6.67 -11.21 -3.93
CA TYR A 49 7.19 -10.70 -2.65
C TYR A 49 7.91 -9.35 -2.72
N VAL A 50 7.63 -8.53 -3.74
CA VAL A 50 8.07 -7.13 -3.76
C VAL A 50 6.95 -6.18 -3.30
N SER A 51 7.34 -4.96 -2.94
CA SER A 51 6.38 -3.90 -2.60
C SER A 51 5.73 -3.33 -3.87
N PRO A 52 4.52 -2.75 -3.76
CA PRO A 52 3.83 -2.15 -4.90
C PRO A 52 4.70 -1.13 -5.63
N MET A 53 5.37 -0.26 -4.87
CA MET A 53 6.25 0.76 -5.44
C MET A 53 7.48 0.15 -6.14
N GLN A 54 8.05 -0.94 -5.61
CA GLN A 54 9.16 -1.63 -6.27
C GLN A 54 8.69 -2.29 -7.57
N PHE A 55 7.50 -2.90 -7.57
CA PHE A 55 6.91 -3.50 -8.76
C PHE A 55 6.68 -2.46 -9.87
N GLU A 56 6.12 -1.29 -9.54
CA GLU A 56 5.92 -0.20 -10.51
C GLU A 56 7.25 0.33 -11.07
N GLN A 57 8.27 0.43 -10.22
CA GLN A 57 9.60 0.89 -10.62
C GLN A 57 10.28 -0.09 -11.58
N ASP A 58 10.23 -1.39 -11.28
CA ASP A 58 10.76 -2.46 -12.16
C ASP A 58 10.03 -2.48 -13.51
N TRP A 59 8.70 -2.35 -13.48
CA TRP A 59 7.89 -2.29 -14.69
C TRP A 59 8.21 -1.06 -15.56
N THR A 60 8.43 0.09 -14.92
CA THR A 60 8.80 1.32 -15.62
C THR A 60 10.19 1.21 -16.25
N ASP A 61 11.18 0.67 -15.51
CA ASP A 61 12.53 0.43 -16.03
C ASP A 61 12.52 -0.54 -17.21
N ALA A 62 11.78 -1.64 -17.11
CA ALA A 62 11.61 -2.59 -18.20
C ALA A 62 10.96 -1.95 -19.44
N THR A 63 9.93 -1.12 -19.24
CA THR A 63 9.26 -0.39 -20.33
C THR A 63 10.20 0.61 -21.02
N MET A 64 11.00 1.36 -20.23
CA MET A 64 11.96 2.32 -20.75
C MET A 64 13.10 1.64 -21.53
N LYS A 65 13.54 0.44 -21.10
CA LYS A 65 14.54 -0.35 -21.83
C LYS A 65 14.05 -0.92 -23.15
N VAL A 66 12.75 -1.19 -23.29
CA VAL A 66 12.14 -1.66 -24.55
C VAL A 66 11.87 -0.50 -25.51
N ALA A 67 11.65 0.71 -24.99
CA ALA A 67 11.42 1.91 -25.79
C ALA A 67 12.71 2.60 -26.29
N ALA A 68 13.89 2.19 -25.80
CA ALA A 68 15.21 2.68 -26.18
C ALA A 68 15.87 1.77 -27.22
#